data_AF-A0A2E0JZR6-F1
#
_entry.id   AF-A0A2E0JZR6-F1
#
_cell.length_a   1.000
_cell.length_b   1.000
_cell.length_c   1.000
_cell.angle_alpha   90.00
_cell.angle_beta   90.00
_cell.angle_gamma   90.00
#
_symmetry.space_group_name_H-M   'P 1'
#
loop_
_entity.id
_entity.type
_entity.pdbx_description
1 polymer ?
#
loop_
_entity_poly.entity_id
_entity_poly.type
_entity_poly.pdbx_seq_one_letter_code
_entity_poly.pdbx_strand_id
1 'polypeptide(L)'
;MITAHIDFKSLDCFLAINPILDLAADCGTQVNWRPYRSKARALPTQVVNKTVTHTHHRVRAESERRVQQHYAELRGLEIDPNRGQVDTSDALGWLANLEGDTSLFVSRLFSAHWIDHADINDLKFLEQLTDEFGLIRTQDTVDLASIELEAEAQGLFDAPTFFIEGHMFMGRAHIPLMRQLLTGTDCH
;
A
#
# COMPACT_ATOMS: atom_id res chain seq x y z
N MET A 1 -6.45 -16.16 -1.81
CA MET A 1 -5.52 -15.16 -2.37
C MET A 1 -5.91 -13.82 -1.80
N ILE A 2 -4.92 -13.02 -1.38
CA ILE A 2 -5.12 -11.66 -0.86
C ILE A 2 -4.80 -10.70 -2.00
N THR A 3 -5.74 -9.86 -2.42
CA THR A 3 -5.42 -8.75 -3.34
C THR A 3 -5.10 -7.52 -2.52
N ALA A 4 -3.87 -7.00 -2.60
CA ALA A 4 -3.38 -5.89 -1.78
C ALA A 4 -3.14 -4.66 -2.65
N HIS A 5 -3.94 -3.61 -2.45
CA HIS A 5 -3.74 -2.32 -3.10
C HIS A 5 -2.79 -1.47 -2.27
N ILE A 6 -1.70 -1.02 -2.89
CA ILE A 6 -0.59 -0.35 -2.20
C ILE A 6 -0.16 0.92 -2.91
N ASP A 7 0.41 1.82 -2.11
CA ASP A 7 1.08 3.03 -2.55
C ASP A 7 2.48 3.08 -1.92
N PHE A 8 3.54 3.20 -2.72
CA PHE A 8 4.90 3.17 -2.20
C PHE A 8 5.21 4.37 -1.29
N LYS A 9 4.56 5.51 -1.49
CA LYS A 9 4.69 6.69 -0.61
C LYS A 9 3.83 6.61 0.66
N SER A 10 3.05 5.54 0.87
CA SER A 10 2.25 5.35 2.09
C SER A 10 3.04 4.61 3.17
N LEU A 11 3.28 5.29 4.31
CA LEU A 11 3.95 4.67 5.45
C LEU A 11 3.13 3.53 6.05
N ASP A 12 1.79 3.64 6.04
CA ASP A 12 0.93 2.54 6.48
C ASP A 12 1.04 1.32 5.55
N CYS A 13 1.23 1.52 4.23
CA CYS A 13 1.53 0.40 3.33
C CYS A 13 2.86 -0.27 3.72
N PHE A 14 3.92 0.52 3.94
CA PHE A 14 5.21 -0.02 4.37
C PHE A 14 5.11 -0.83 5.67
N LEU A 15 4.40 -0.28 6.66
CA LEU A 15 4.17 -0.96 7.94
C LEU A 15 3.31 -2.23 7.80
N ALA A 16 2.54 -2.36 6.72
CA ALA A 16 1.68 -3.52 6.44
C ALA A 16 2.39 -4.65 5.68
N ILE A 17 3.52 -4.41 4.99
CA ILE A 17 4.16 -5.42 4.14
C ILE A 17 4.50 -6.69 4.91
N ASN A 18 5.35 -6.61 5.93
CA ASN A 18 5.76 -7.82 6.68
C ASN A 18 4.54 -8.55 7.29
N PRO A 19 3.62 -7.87 8.01
CA PRO A 19 2.42 -8.53 8.53
C PRO A 19 1.56 -9.25 7.48
N ILE A 20 1.47 -8.71 6.26
CA ILE A 20 0.67 -9.31 5.17
C ILE A 20 1.40 -10.49 4.53
N LEU A 21 2.71 -10.40 4.37
CA LEU A 21 3.52 -11.53 3.89
C LEU A 21 3.52 -12.68 4.89
N ASP A 22 3.66 -12.39 6.18
CA ASP A 22 3.58 -13.38 7.26
C ASP A 22 2.19 -14.04 7.27
N LEU A 23 1.12 -13.24 7.16
CA LEU A 23 -0.24 -13.76 7.04
C LEU A 23 -0.41 -14.70 5.84
N ALA A 24 0.10 -14.29 4.68
CA ALA A 24 -0.01 -15.07 3.46
C ALA A 24 0.73 -16.42 3.59
N ALA A 25 1.94 -16.39 4.14
CA ALA A 25 2.75 -17.58 4.41
C ALA A 25 2.06 -18.52 5.41
N ASP A 26 1.60 -18.00 6.55
CA ASP A 26 0.92 -18.77 7.60
C ASP A 26 -0.35 -19.46 7.09
N CYS A 27 -1.09 -18.80 6.19
CA CYS A 27 -2.34 -19.30 5.62
C CYS A 27 -2.15 -20.06 4.30
N GLY A 28 -0.90 -20.25 3.83
CA GLY A 28 -0.62 -20.95 2.57
C GLY A 28 -1.28 -20.28 1.35
N THR A 29 -1.40 -18.95 1.35
CA THR A 29 -2.01 -18.18 0.26
C THR A 29 -1.01 -17.21 -0.36
N GLN A 30 -1.35 -16.66 -1.52
CA GLN A 30 -0.52 -15.68 -2.24
C GLN A 30 -1.08 -14.28 -2.09
N VAL A 31 -0.20 -13.28 -2.23
CA VAL A 31 -0.58 -11.87 -2.31
C VAL A 31 -0.46 -11.39 -3.75
N ASN A 32 -1.55 -10.84 -4.27
CA ASN A 32 -1.57 -10.15 -5.55
C ASN A 32 -1.48 -8.65 -5.29
N TRP A 33 -0.31 -8.07 -5.53
CA TRP A 33 -0.04 -6.66 -5.29
C TRP A 33 -0.56 -5.80 -6.44
N ARG A 34 -1.37 -4.79 -6.12
CA ARG A 34 -1.98 -3.85 -7.09
C ARG A 34 -1.55 -2.42 -6.75
N PRO A 35 -1.10 -1.63 -7.72
CA PRO A 35 -0.78 -0.24 -7.46
C PRO A 35 -2.05 0.58 -7.24
N TYR A 36 -1.97 1.56 -6.36
CA TYR A 36 -3.00 2.58 -6.17
C TYR A 36 -2.35 3.88 -5.69
N ARG A 37 -2.54 5.00 -6.40
CA ARG A 37 -2.07 6.30 -5.89
C ARG A 37 -3.08 6.83 -4.88
N SER A 38 -2.72 6.75 -3.60
CA SER A 38 -3.49 7.35 -2.52
C SER A 38 -3.58 8.87 -2.71
N LYS A 39 -4.81 9.37 -2.61
CA LYS A 39 -5.15 10.79 -2.72
C LYS A 39 -5.46 11.33 -1.33
N ALA A 40 -5.10 12.59 -1.07
CA ALA A 40 -5.57 13.25 0.14
C ALA A 40 -7.10 13.24 0.16
N ARG A 41 -7.71 12.68 1.21
CA ARG A 41 -9.16 12.49 1.29
C ARG A 41 -9.88 13.82 1.05
N ALA A 42 -10.73 13.86 0.03
CA ALA A 42 -11.49 15.06 -0.33
C ALA A 42 -12.44 15.45 0.82
N LEU A 43 -12.59 16.76 1.03
CA LEU A 43 -13.58 17.32 1.96
C LEU A 43 -14.98 16.85 1.53
N PRO A 44 -15.88 16.49 2.47
CA PRO A 44 -17.30 16.35 2.14
C PRO A 44 -17.78 17.65 1.51
N THR A 45 -18.35 17.58 0.31
CA THR A 45 -18.75 18.76 -0.50
C THR A 45 -19.92 19.56 0.11
N GLN A 46 -20.39 19.22 1.32
CA GLN A 46 -21.38 20.00 2.05
C GLN A 46 -21.03 20.06 3.54
N VAL A 47 -20.35 21.12 3.96
CA VAL A 47 -20.45 21.57 5.35
C VAL A 47 -20.47 23.10 5.39
N VAL A 48 -21.40 23.62 6.20
CA VAL A 48 -21.75 25.05 6.34
C VAL A 48 -20.58 25.93 6.77
N ASN A 49 -19.46 25.35 7.24
CA ASN A 49 -18.35 26.12 7.81
C ASN A 49 -16.97 25.54 7.45
N LYS A 50 -16.34 26.09 6.41
CA LYS A 50 -15.06 25.63 5.85
C LYS A 50 -13.94 25.56 6.90
N THR A 51 -13.89 26.50 7.85
CA THR A 51 -12.82 26.62 8.86
C THR A 51 -12.77 25.45 9.85
N VAL A 52 -13.94 24.93 10.24
CA VAL A 52 -14.05 23.80 11.19
C VAL A 52 -13.62 22.50 10.50
N THR A 53 -14.05 22.30 9.25
CA THR A 53 -13.69 21.11 8.45
C THR A 53 -12.17 21.04 8.23
N HIS A 54 -11.53 22.12 7.79
CA HIS A 54 -10.07 22.15 7.63
C HIS A 54 -9.30 21.87 8.93
N THR A 55 -9.81 22.33 10.08
CA THR A 55 -9.20 22.08 11.38
C THR A 55 -9.30 20.61 11.78
N HIS A 56 -10.47 19.97 11.62
CA HIS A 56 -10.64 18.54 11.90
C HIS A 56 -9.79 17.65 10.99
N HIS A 57 -9.64 17.98 9.71
CA HIS A 57 -8.80 17.21 8.79
C HIS A 57 -7.32 17.32 9.15
N ARG A 58 -6.85 18.52 9.49
CA ARG A 58 -5.46 18.70 9.93
C ARG A 58 -5.18 17.90 11.19
N VAL A 59 -6.08 17.97 12.18
CA VAL A 59 -5.96 17.20 13.43
C VAL A 59 -5.98 15.70 13.17
N ARG A 60 -6.84 15.22 12.26
CA ARG A 60 -6.92 13.80 11.91
C ARG A 60 -5.67 13.31 11.18
N ALA A 61 -5.22 14.01 10.15
CA ALA A 61 -4.00 13.65 9.43
C ALA A 61 -2.77 13.69 10.36
N GLU A 62 -2.70 14.66 11.27
CA GLU A 62 -1.65 14.73 12.29
C GLU A 62 -1.74 13.54 13.27
N SER A 63 -2.95 13.15 13.66
CA SER A 63 -3.18 11.97 14.51
C SER A 63 -2.78 10.67 13.80
N GLU A 64 -3.17 10.49 12.54
CA GLU A 64 -2.81 9.32 11.73
C GLU A 64 -1.28 9.23 11.56
N ARG A 65 -0.61 10.35 11.27
CA ARG A 65 0.86 10.42 11.21
C ARG A 65 1.52 10.05 12.53
N ARG A 66 1.03 10.57 13.67
CA ARG A 66 1.56 10.22 15.00
C ARG A 66 1.44 8.72 15.27
N VAL A 67 0.31 8.12 14.90
CA VAL A 67 0.12 6.68 15.03
C VAL A 67 1.13 5.94 14.15
N GLN A 68 1.26 6.28 12.87
CA GLN A 68 2.22 5.64 11.97
C GLN A 68 3.66 5.73 12.49
N GLN A 69 4.08 6.91 12.95
CA GLN A 69 5.40 7.13 13.57
C GLN A 69 5.60 6.26 14.80
N HIS A 70 4.63 6.24 15.71
CA HIS A 70 4.70 5.40 16.90
C HIS A 70 4.89 3.91 16.56
N TYR A 71 4.19 3.40 15.55
CA TYR A 71 4.36 2.01 15.11
C TYR A 71 5.71 1.74 14.42
N ALA A 72 6.28 2.73 13.72
CA ALA A 72 7.63 2.62 13.18
C ALA A 72 8.67 2.58 14.30
N GLU A 73 8.55 3.46 15.30
CA GLU A 73 9.41 3.50 16.49
C GLU A 73 9.37 2.19 17.28
N LEU A 74 8.17 1.61 17.47
CA LEU A 74 8.02 0.30 18.11
C LEU A 74 8.76 -0.83 17.38
N ARG A 75 9.04 -0.65 16.09
CA ARG A 75 9.81 -1.59 15.25
C ARG A 75 11.28 -1.18 15.10
N GLY A 76 11.73 -0.14 15.78
CA GLY A 76 13.10 0.38 15.68
C GLY A 76 13.42 0.97 14.30
N LEU A 77 12.40 1.42 13.55
CA LEU A 77 12.57 2.02 12.23
C LEU A 77 12.73 3.53 12.36
N GLU A 78 13.83 4.07 11.85
CA GLU A 78 14.02 5.51 11.66
C GLU A 78 13.36 5.94 10.35
N ILE A 79 12.25 6.67 10.43
CA ILE A 79 11.46 7.05 9.27
C ILE A 79 11.53 8.57 9.03
N ASP A 80 11.95 8.96 7.82
CA ASP A 80 11.77 10.33 7.34
C ASP A 80 10.35 10.51 6.77
N PRO A 81 9.47 11.31 7.41
CA PRO A 81 8.10 11.51 6.95
C PRO A 81 8.03 12.25 5.59
N ASN A 82 9.10 12.94 5.16
CA ASN A 82 9.12 13.62 3.88
C ASN A 82 9.11 12.64 2.69
N ARG A 83 9.52 11.38 2.91
CA ARG A 83 9.45 10.33 1.89
C ARG A 83 8.03 10.13 1.37
N GLY A 84 7.01 10.30 2.21
CA GLY A 84 5.60 10.25 1.79
C GLY A 84 5.15 11.37 0.85
N GLN A 85 6.01 12.36 0.55
CA GLN A 85 5.76 13.40 -0.46
C GLN A 85 6.49 13.15 -1.79
N VAL A 86 7.40 12.17 -1.84
CA VAL A 86 8.14 11.82 -3.05
C VAL A 86 7.19 11.11 -4.02
N ASP A 87 7.26 11.47 -5.31
CA ASP A 87 6.48 10.78 -6.34
C ASP A 87 7.01 9.36 -6.54
N THR A 88 6.10 8.40 -6.63
CA THR A 88 6.40 6.98 -6.83
C THR A 88 5.60 6.40 -8.00
N SER A 89 5.15 7.27 -8.93
CA SER A 89 4.21 6.90 -9.97
C SER A 89 4.82 5.91 -10.98
N ASP A 90 6.09 6.09 -11.35
CA ASP A 90 6.77 5.20 -12.28
C ASP A 90 6.97 3.80 -11.67
N ALA A 91 7.37 3.72 -10.40
CA ALA A 91 7.47 2.45 -9.67
C ALA A 91 6.11 1.71 -9.57
N LEU A 92 5.02 2.45 -9.33
CA LEU A 92 3.66 1.89 -9.32
C LEU A 92 3.23 1.40 -10.70
N GLY A 93 3.55 2.17 -11.74
CA GLY A 93 3.31 1.78 -13.14
C GLY A 93 4.11 0.54 -13.52
N TRP A 94 5.35 0.45 -13.06
CA TRP A 94 6.21 -0.73 -13.24
C TRP A 94 5.58 -1.96 -12.62
N LEU A 95 5.16 -1.88 -11.35
CA LEU A 95 4.50 -2.98 -10.63
C LEU A 95 3.26 -3.51 -11.38
N ALA A 96 2.43 -2.64 -11.95
CA ALA A 96 1.23 -3.07 -12.68
C ALA A 96 1.53 -3.92 -13.93
N ASN A 97 2.74 -3.83 -14.48
CA ASN A 97 3.16 -4.57 -15.67
C ASN A 97 3.97 -5.83 -15.36
N LEU A 98 4.13 -6.18 -14.09
CA LEU A 98 4.87 -7.38 -13.69
C LEU A 98 3.94 -8.59 -13.55
N GLU A 99 4.39 -9.71 -14.11
CA GLU A 99 3.84 -11.04 -13.87
C GLU A 99 4.80 -11.87 -13.01
N GLY A 100 4.22 -12.76 -12.21
CA GLY A 100 4.93 -13.58 -11.23
C GLY A 100 4.62 -13.17 -9.79
N ASP A 101 5.32 -13.76 -8.83
CA ASP A 101 5.22 -13.38 -7.42
C ASP A 101 6.04 -12.11 -7.17
N THR A 102 5.37 -10.96 -7.17
CA THR A 102 6.00 -9.64 -7.00
C THR A 102 6.30 -9.30 -5.54
N SER A 103 6.12 -10.22 -4.59
CA SER A 103 6.27 -9.96 -3.15
C SER A 103 7.67 -9.48 -2.74
N LEU A 104 8.73 -10.10 -3.27
CA LEU A 104 10.11 -9.67 -3.00
C LEU A 104 10.42 -8.31 -3.63
N PHE A 105 9.94 -8.08 -4.85
CA PHE A 105 10.06 -6.79 -5.55
C PHE A 105 9.40 -5.65 -4.77
N VAL A 106 8.16 -5.85 -4.34
CA VAL A 106 7.41 -4.88 -3.53
C VAL A 106 8.11 -4.59 -2.21
N SER A 107 8.52 -5.64 -1.47
CA SER A 107 9.23 -5.49 -0.19
C SER A 107 10.56 -4.74 -0.35
N ARG A 108 11.31 -5.03 -1.41
CA ARG A 108 12.57 -4.35 -1.73
C ARG A 108 12.35 -2.89 -2.08
N LEU A 109 11.33 -2.54 -2.88
CA LEU A 109 11.01 -1.15 -3.22
C LEU A 109 10.57 -0.34 -2.02
N PHE A 110 9.75 -0.91 -1.12
CA PHE A 110 9.40 -0.23 0.11
C PHE A 110 10.62 0.04 1.00
N SER A 111 11.51 -0.94 1.14
CA SER A 111 12.76 -0.76 1.90
C SER A 111 13.67 0.28 1.22
N ALA A 112 13.80 0.23 -0.11
CA ALA A 112 14.56 1.21 -0.87
C ALA A 112 14.02 2.63 -0.67
N HIS A 113 12.71 2.80 -0.65
CA HIS A 113 12.07 4.09 -0.52
C HIS A 113 12.12 4.65 0.91
N TRP A 114 11.80 3.84 1.91
CA TRP A 114 11.62 4.30 3.30
C TRP A 114 12.85 4.19 4.17
N ILE A 115 13.77 3.25 3.87
CA ILE A 115 14.96 2.96 4.69
C ILE A 115 16.25 3.36 3.97
N ASP A 116 16.40 3.03 2.68
CA ASP A 116 17.61 3.37 1.93
C ASP A 116 17.57 4.80 1.34
N HIS A 117 16.39 5.44 1.37
CA HIS A 117 16.10 6.74 0.76
C HIS A 117 16.44 6.81 -0.74
N ALA A 118 16.46 5.67 -1.43
CA ALA A 118 16.77 5.55 -2.84
C ALA A 118 15.68 6.15 -3.74
N ASP A 119 16.04 6.46 -4.98
CA ASP A 119 15.08 6.77 -6.03
C ASP A 119 14.52 5.48 -6.61
N ILE A 120 13.26 5.18 -6.29
CA ILE A 120 12.60 3.95 -6.74
C ILE A 120 11.98 4.09 -8.14
N ASN A 121 12.01 5.28 -8.74
CA ASN A 121 11.60 5.49 -10.13
C ASN A 121 12.79 5.32 -11.11
N ASP A 122 14.01 5.08 -10.62
CA ASP A 122 15.15 4.79 -11.49
C ASP A 122 14.90 3.51 -12.31
N LEU A 123 14.80 3.69 -13.63
CA LEU A 123 14.59 2.62 -14.58
C LEU A 123 15.61 1.49 -14.43
N LYS A 124 16.89 1.81 -14.25
CA LYS A 124 17.93 0.79 -14.12
C LYS A 124 17.75 -0.04 -12.86
N PHE A 125 17.35 0.61 -11.77
CA PHE A 125 17.07 -0.05 -10.50
C PHE A 125 15.87 -1.00 -10.64
N LEU A 126 14.79 -0.55 -11.30
CA LEU A 126 13.59 -1.35 -11.56
C LEU A 126 13.88 -2.56 -12.47
N GLU A 127 14.65 -2.36 -13.55
CA GLU A 127 15.10 -3.45 -14.44
C GLU A 127 15.94 -4.48 -13.68
N GLN A 128 16.92 -4.03 -12.91
CA GLN A 128 17.79 -4.92 -12.11
C GLN A 128 16.98 -5.78 -11.13
N LEU A 129 16.03 -5.20 -10.39
CA LEU A 129 15.19 -5.97 -9.47
C LEU A 129 14.24 -6.94 -10.20
N THR A 130 13.75 -6.54 -11.38
CA THR A 130 12.90 -7.40 -12.20
C THR A 130 13.66 -8.66 -12.61
N ASP A 131 14.90 -8.50 -13.10
CA ASP A 131 15.77 -9.61 -13.49
C ASP A 131 16.20 -10.45 -12.28
N GLU A 132 16.59 -9.82 -11.17
CA GLU A 132 17.03 -10.48 -9.93
C GLU A 132 15.95 -11.43 -9.39
N PHE A 133 14.68 -11.00 -9.43
CA PHE A 133 13.54 -11.78 -8.94
C PHE A 133 12.86 -12.64 -10.02
N GLY A 134 13.39 -12.68 -11.25
CA GLY A 134 12.87 -13.50 -12.34
C GLY A 134 11.45 -13.14 -12.76
N LEU A 135 11.09 -11.86 -12.68
CA LEU A 135 9.77 -11.34 -13.01
C LEU A 135 9.66 -11.05 -14.51
N ILE A 136 8.45 -11.15 -15.04
CA ILE A 136 8.19 -10.93 -16.47
C ILE A 136 7.46 -9.61 -16.64
N ARG A 137 7.96 -8.75 -17.53
CA ARG A 137 7.31 -7.49 -17.90
C ARG A 137 6.39 -7.73 -19.10
N THR A 138 5.11 -7.40 -18.97
CA THR A 138 4.09 -7.77 -19.96
C THR A 138 3.73 -6.65 -20.93
N GLN A 139 3.93 -5.39 -20.54
CA GLN A 139 3.59 -4.22 -21.34
C GLN A 139 4.59 -3.09 -21.10
N ASP A 140 4.75 -2.24 -22.11
CA ASP A 140 5.62 -1.06 -22.03
C ASP A 140 4.93 0.15 -21.38
N THR A 141 3.60 0.26 -21.49
CA THR A 141 2.81 1.40 -21.01
C THR A 141 1.62 0.92 -20.22
N VAL A 142 1.41 1.45 -19.02
CA VAL A 142 0.21 1.17 -18.22
C VAL A 142 -0.57 2.44 -17.94
N ASP A 143 -1.89 2.34 -18.00
CA ASP A 143 -2.79 3.40 -17.58
C ASP A 143 -3.18 3.20 -16.11
N LEU A 144 -2.38 3.77 -15.21
CA LEU A 144 -2.66 3.75 -13.77
C LEU A 144 -4.01 4.39 -13.44
N ALA A 145 -4.49 5.37 -14.20
CA ALA A 145 -5.76 6.03 -13.92
C ALA A 145 -6.94 5.08 -14.15
N SER A 146 -6.86 4.23 -15.18
CA SER A 146 -7.87 3.19 -15.42
C SER A 146 -7.88 2.14 -14.32
N ILE A 147 -6.70 1.67 -13.86
CA ILE A 147 -6.58 0.72 -12.73
C ILE A 147 -7.19 1.31 -11.46
N GLU A 148 -6.94 2.59 -11.19
CA GLU A 148 -7.48 3.29 -10.02
C GLU A 148 -9.00 3.44 -10.09
N LEU A 149 -9.55 3.79 -11.26
CA LEU A 149 -10.99 3.91 -11.45
C LEU A 149 -11.72 2.58 -11.20
N GLU A 150 -11.13 1.47 -11.64
CA GLU A 150 -11.67 0.13 -11.37
C GLU A 150 -11.66 -0.21 -9.88
N ALA A 151 -10.59 0.14 -9.16
CA ALA A 151 -10.50 -0.03 -7.72
C ALA A 151 -11.49 0.88 -6.97
N GLU A 152 -11.61 2.15 -7.38
CA GLU A 152 -12.55 3.12 -6.81
C GLU A 152 -14.01 2.68 -7.02
N ALA A 153 -14.33 2.06 -8.15
CA ALA A 153 -15.66 1.48 -8.41
C ALA A 153 -16.02 0.34 -7.44
N GLN A 154 -15.02 -0.32 -6.84
CA GLN A 154 -15.20 -1.33 -5.79
C GLN A 154 -15.25 -0.74 -4.38
N GLY A 155 -15.20 0.59 -4.25
CA GLY A 155 -15.27 1.31 -2.99
C GLY A 155 -13.91 1.60 -2.34
N LEU A 156 -12.80 1.33 -3.03
CA LEU A 156 -11.46 1.67 -2.56
C LEU A 156 -11.23 3.18 -2.66
N PHE A 157 -10.70 3.80 -1.60
CA PHE A 157 -10.33 5.22 -1.61
C PHE A 157 -9.04 5.52 -0.84
N ASP A 158 -8.35 4.49 -0.34
CA ASP A 158 -7.12 4.63 0.45
C ASP A 158 -6.26 3.36 0.38
N ALA A 159 -4.99 3.46 0.76
CA ALA A 159 -4.04 2.36 0.79
C ALA A 159 -3.25 2.31 2.12
N PRO A 160 -3.04 1.12 2.72
CA PRO A 160 -3.27 -0.19 2.10
C PRO A 160 -4.72 -0.65 2.21
N THR A 161 -5.24 -1.28 1.17
CA THR A 161 -6.56 -1.93 1.18
C THR A 161 -6.46 -3.33 0.64
N PHE A 162 -7.06 -4.29 1.34
CA PHE A 162 -6.99 -5.71 1.04
C PHE A 162 -8.35 -6.26 0.63
N PHE A 163 -8.38 -7.16 -0.34
CA PHE A 163 -9.56 -7.94 -0.69
C PHE A 163 -9.29 -9.43 -0.51
N ILE A 164 -10.21 -10.12 0.18
CA ILE A 164 -10.23 -11.57 0.35
C ILE A 164 -11.67 -12.02 0.14
N GLU A 165 -11.91 -12.91 -0.83
CA GLU A 165 -13.24 -13.48 -1.10
C GLU A 165 -14.37 -12.44 -1.26
N GLY A 166 -14.04 -11.27 -1.85
CA GLY A 166 -14.99 -10.16 -2.04
C GLY A 166 -15.17 -9.24 -0.83
N HIS A 167 -14.58 -9.57 0.33
CA HIS A 167 -14.55 -8.70 1.50
C HIS A 167 -13.41 -7.69 1.40
N MET A 168 -13.71 -6.42 1.67
CA MET A 168 -12.75 -5.31 1.68
C MET A 168 -12.30 -4.97 3.10
N PHE A 169 -10.98 -4.87 3.30
CA PHE A 169 -10.35 -4.51 4.57
C PHE A 169 -9.41 -3.32 4.35
N MET A 170 -9.76 -2.16 4.89
CA MET A 170 -9.00 -0.93 4.67
C MET A 170 -8.09 -0.62 5.86
N GLY A 171 -6.79 -0.68 5.63
CA GLY A 171 -5.76 -0.46 6.64
C GLY A 171 -5.34 -1.74 7.36
N ARG A 172 -4.11 -1.73 7.87
CA ARG A 172 -3.45 -2.89 8.50
C ARG A 172 -4.08 -3.37 9.81
N ALA A 173 -4.94 -2.58 10.44
CA ALA A 173 -5.60 -2.95 11.70
C ALA A 173 -6.53 -4.17 11.55
N HIS A 174 -6.94 -4.50 10.32
CA HIS A 174 -7.84 -5.61 10.03
C HIS A 174 -7.14 -6.96 9.82
N ILE A 175 -5.80 -7.01 9.83
CA ILE A 175 -5.03 -8.25 9.62
C ILE A 175 -5.47 -9.41 10.53
N PRO A 176 -5.77 -9.20 11.83
CA PRO A 176 -6.30 -10.27 12.68
C PRO A 176 -7.62 -10.86 12.17
N LEU A 177 -8.53 -10.03 11.66
CA LEU A 177 -9.81 -10.47 11.09
C LEU A 177 -9.61 -11.16 9.74
N MET A 178 -8.69 -10.66 8.91
CA MET A 178 -8.30 -11.30 7.66
C MET A 178 -7.77 -12.72 7.91
N ARG A 179 -6.99 -12.91 8.98
CA ARG A 179 -6.51 -14.23 9.41
C ARG A 179 -7.67 -15.17 9.73
N GLN A 180 -8.64 -14.72 10.52
CA GLN A 180 -9.81 -15.53 10.86
C GLN A 180 -10.59 -15.98 9.62
N LEU A 181 -10.77 -15.07 8.65
CA LEU A 181 -11.41 -15.39 7.37
C LEU A 181 -10.64 -16.45 6.59
N LEU A 182 -9.31 -16.30 6.49
CA LEU A 182 -8.45 -17.24 5.76
C LEU A 182 -8.30 -18.62 6.44
N THR A 183 -8.38 -18.68 7.77
CA THR A 183 -8.28 -19.95 8.52
C THR A 183 -9.64 -20.62 8.76
N GLY A 184 -10.76 -19.97 8.39
CA GLY A 184 -12.11 -20.47 8.63
C GLY A 184 -12.43 -20.65 10.12
N THR A 185 -11.78 -19.89 11.01
CA THR A 185 -11.93 -20.03 12.45
C THR A 185 -12.98 -19.04 12.95
N ASP A 186 -14.20 -19.52 13.13
CA ASP A 186 -15.29 -18.75 13.76
C ASP A 186 -14.96 -18.46 15.23
N CYS A 187 -15.27 -17.24 15.69
CA CYS A 187 -15.22 -16.88 17.11
C CYS A 187 -16.31 -17.66 17.87
N HIS A 188 -15.90 -18.63 18.69
CA HIS A 188 -16.71 -19.19 19.76
C HIS A 188 -16.01 -18.95 21.10
#